data_AF-A0A7C6MVS2-F1
#
_entry.id   AF-A0A7C6MVS2-F1
#
_cell.length_a   1.000
_cell.length_b   1.000
_cell.length_c   1.000
_cell.angle_alpha   90.00
_cell.angle_beta   90.00
_cell.angle_gamma   90.00
#
_symmetry.space_group_name_H-M   'P 1'
#
loop_
_entity.id
_entity.type
_entity.pdbx_description
1 polymer ?
#
loop_
_entity_poly.entity_id
_entity_poly.type
_entity_poly.pdbx_seq_one_letter_code
_entity_poly.pdbx_strand_id
1 'polypeptide(L)'
;VTTGYNGAPAGLKHCEEVGCIRGEGNIPSGERHELCRGTHAEQNAIIQAAVMGISIKGATLYCTTQPCSLCAKMLINAGVSRIVYEGEYPDELSLSLLKEAGVKLDCMSRWAN
;
A
#
# COMPACT_ATOMS: atom_id res chain seq x y z
N VAL A 1 -0.78 7.13 14.14
CA VAL A 1 -1.80 6.38 14.91
C VAL A 1 -1.73 4.89 14.66
N THR A 2 -1.43 4.48 13.43
CA THR A 2 -1.11 3.11 13.06
C THR A 2 0.08 3.09 12.10
N THR A 3 0.63 1.91 11.86
CA THR A 3 1.81 1.63 11.04
C THR A 3 1.65 0.28 10.37
N GLY A 4 2.33 0.06 9.25
CA GLY A 4 2.43 -1.25 8.63
C GLY A 4 3.68 -1.35 7.78
N TYR A 5 4.11 -2.57 7.52
CA TYR A 5 5.17 -2.92 6.59
C TYR A 5 4.70 -4.08 5.72
N ASN A 6 5.34 -4.31 4.58
CA ASN A 6 5.01 -5.44 3.71
C ASN A 6 5.48 -6.77 4.34
N GLY A 7 4.59 -7.73 4.49
CA GLY A 7 4.94 -9.00 5.13
C GLY A 7 3.87 -10.07 4.96
N ALA A 8 4.24 -11.33 5.18
CA ALA A 8 3.27 -12.42 5.21
C ALA A 8 2.17 -12.17 6.27
N PRO A 9 0.95 -12.69 6.07
CA PRO A 9 -0.08 -12.66 7.08
C PRO A 9 0.41 -13.25 8.42
N ALA A 10 -0.12 -12.72 9.52
CA ALA A 10 0.30 -13.09 10.87
C ALA A 10 0.28 -14.62 11.09
N GLY A 11 1.38 -15.15 11.63
CA GLY A 11 1.54 -16.58 11.91
C GLY A 11 1.92 -17.45 10.71
N LEU A 12 2.08 -16.87 9.52
CA LEU A 12 2.53 -17.59 8.33
C LEU A 12 4.01 -17.31 7.99
N LYS A 13 4.67 -18.30 7.38
CA LYS A 13 6.05 -18.18 6.91
C LYS A 13 6.22 -17.07 5.88
N HIS A 14 7.37 -16.42 5.90
CA HIS A 14 7.71 -15.36 4.97
C HIS A 14 8.15 -15.89 3.60
N CYS A 15 8.12 -15.04 2.56
CA CYS A 15 8.54 -15.41 1.19
C CYS A 15 10.00 -15.88 1.15
N GLU A 16 10.82 -15.32 2.03
CA GLU A 16 12.21 -15.67 2.26
C GLU A 16 12.39 -17.13 2.71
N GLU A 17 11.36 -17.72 3.33
CA GLU A 17 11.38 -19.10 3.82
C GLU A 17 10.76 -20.10 2.84
N VAL A 18 9.75 -19.70 2.06
CA VAL A 18 8.95 -20.62 1.23
C VAL A 18 9.03 -20.34 -0.28
N GLY A 19 9.79 -19.32 -0.68
CA GLY A 19 9.82 -18.85 -2.06
C GLY A 19 8.76 -17.80 -2.37
N CYS A 20 8.82 -17.28 -3.59
CA CYS A 20 7.95 -16.22 -4.06
C CYS A 20 7.33 -16.61 -5.39
N ILE A 21 6.04 -16.93 -5.38
CA ILE A 21 5.26 -17.32 -6.58
C ILE A 21 5.43 -16.28 -7.70
N ARG A 22 5.42 -14.99 -7.35
CA ARG A 22 5.62 -13.89 -8.31
C ARG A 22 7.03 -13.90 -8.90
N GLY A 23 8.05 -14.15 -8.07
CA GLY A 23 9.44 -14.24 -8.52
C GLY A 23 9.68 -15.43 -9.44
N GLU A 24 9.19 -16.60 -9.06
CA GLU A 24 9.28 -17.82 -9.86
C GLU A 24 8.54 -17.69 -11.20
N GLY A 25 7.39 -17.02 -11.20
CA GLY A 25 6.60 -16.75 -12.40
C GLY A 25 7.08 -15.56 -13.25
N ASN A 26 8.19 -14.90 -12.89
CA ASN A 26 8.68 -13.66 -13.53
C ASN A 26 7.59 -12.58 -13.67
N ILE A 27 6.75 -12.44 -12.64
CA ILE A 27 5.62 -11.51 -12.65
C ILE A 27 6.12 -10.11 -12.29
N PRO A 28 5.91 -9.09 -13.14
CA PRO A 28 6.35 -7.73 -12.87
C PRO A 28 5.71 -7.11 -11.60
N SER A 29 6.36 -6.08 -11.07
CA SER A 29 5.73 -5.17 -10.11
C SER A 29 4.55 -4.44 -10.78
N GLY A 30 3.50 -4.15 -10.03
CA GLY A 30 2.26 -3.57 -10.57
C GLY A 30 1.24 -4.61 -11.05
N GLU A 31 1.63 -5.88 -11.22
CA GLU A 31 0.76 -6.91 -11.78
C GLU A 31 0.45 -8.04 -10.80
N ARG A 32 -0.73 -8.66 -10.99
CA ARG A 32 -1.17 -9.90 -10.33
C ARG A 32 -0.93 -9.90 -8.81
N HIS A 33 -1.40 -8.84 -8.16
CA HIS A 33 -1.22 -8.63 -6.72
C HIS A 33 -1.80 -9.77 -5.86
N GLU A 34 -2.84 -10.45 -6.35
CA GLU A 34 -3.47 -11.62 -5.73
C GLU A 34 -2.53 -12.82 -5.57
N LEU A 35 -1.44 -12.88 -6.34
CA LEU A 35 -0.41 -13.91 -6.23
C LEU A 35 0.67 -13.55 -5.20
N CYS A 36 0.67 -12.31 -4.69
CA CYS A 36 1.58 -11.90 -3.65
C CYS A 36 1.21 -12.59 -2.34
N ARG A 37 2.18 -13.30 -1.75
CA ARG A 37 2.01 -13.85 -0.40
C ARG A 37 1.96 -12.76 0.67
N GLY A 38 2.63 -11.64 0.43
CA GLY A 38 2.72 -10.53 1.37
C GLY A 38 1.51 -9.60 1.31
N THR A 39 1.02 -9.22 2.47
CA THR A 39 0.13 -8.07 2.67
C THR A 39 0.97 -6.79 2.61
N HIS A 40 0.49 -5.79 1.88
CA HIS A 40 1.22 -4.52 1.71
C HIS A 40 1.22 -3.68 3.00
N ALA A 41 2.16 -2.74 3.11
CA ALA A 41 2.32 -1.89 4.28
C ALA A 41 1.04 -1.08 4.60
N GLU A 42 0.40 -0.55 3.58
CA GLU A 42 -0.82 0.25 3.63
C GLU A 42 -2.01 -0.59 4.10
N GLN A 43 -2.12 -1.83 3.60
CA GLN A 43 -3.12 -2.79 4.04
C GLN A 43 -2.93 -3.11 5.53
N ASN A 44 -1.69 -3.37 5.96
CA ASN A 44 -1.38 -3.64 7.36
C ASN A 44 -1.67 -2.43 8.26
N ALA A 45 -1.42 -1.20 7.81
CA ALA A 45 -1.76 0.01 8.56
C ALA A 45 -3.28 0.18 8.74
N ILE A 46 -4.09 -0.16 7.72
CA ILE A 46 -5.55 -0.17 7.78
C ILE A 46 -6.06 -1.28 8.71
N ILE A 47 -5.50 -2.49 8.58
CA ILE A 47 -5.87 -3.64 9.42
C ILE A 47 -5.57 -3.33 10.90
N GLN A 48 -4.41 -2.77 11.20
CA GLN A 48 -4.08 -2.37 12.57
C GLN A 48 -5.10 -1.35 13.11
N ALA A 49 -5.52 -0.38 12.30
CA ALA A 49 -6.54 0.59 12.71
C ALA A 49 -7.87 -0.08 13.03
N ALA A 50 -8.32 -1.00 12.18
CA ALA A 50 -9.54 -1.76 12.38
C ALA A 50 -9.48 -2.64 13.65
N VAL A 51 -8.39 -3.39 13.83
CA VAL A 51 -8.18 -4.26 15.01
C VAL A 51 -8.17 -3.45 16.31
N MET A 52 -7.55 -2.27 16.30
CA MET A 52 -7.46 -1.39 17.47
C MET A 52 -8.70 -0.51 17.68
N GLY A 53 -9.69 -0.56 16.78
CA GLY A 53 -10.87 0.29 16.85
C GLY A 53 -10.58 1.78 16.64
N ILE A 54 -9.53 2.12 15.89
CA ILE A 54 -9.10 3.50 15.64
C ILE A 54 -9.67 3.95 14.29
N SER A 55 -10.45 5.03 14.31
CA SER A 55 -10.89 5.67 13.07
C SER A 55 -9.70 6.36 12.37
N ILE A 56 -9.52 6.08 11.08
CA ILE A 56 -8.54 6.74 10.21
C ILE A 56 -9.21 7.63 9.16
N LYS A 57 -10.52 7.92 9.32
CA LYS A 57 -11.23 8.85 8.44
C LYS A 57 -10.61 10.25 8.57
N GLY A 58 -10.28 10.86 7.44
CA GLY A 58 -9.61 12.15 7.35
C GLY A 58 -8.09 12.09 7.57
N ALA A 59 -7.51 10.93 7.85
CA ALA A 59 -6.09 10.80 8.14
C ALA A 59 -5.19 11.08 6.92
N THR A 60 -3.90 11.31 7.20
CA THR A 60 -2.83 11.33 6.21
C THR A 60 -2.03 10.03 6.29
N LEU A 61 -1.87 9.34 5.17
CA LEU A 61 -0.94 8.22 5.03
C LEU A 61 0.43 8.74 4.60
N TYR A 62 1.48 8.24 5.24
CA TYR A 62 2.86 8.39 4.78
C TYR A 62 3.38 7.00 4.41
N CYS A 63 3.91 6.84 3.20
CA CYS A 63 4.45 5.57 2.73
C CYS A 63 5.73 5.77 1.91
N THR A 64 6.57 4.75 1.82
CA THR A 64 7.83 4.83 1.08
C THR A 64 7.62 4.71 -0.43
N THR A 65 6.52 4.10 -0.85
CA THR A 65 6.22 3.77 -2.25
C THR A 65 4.77 4.13 -2.53
N GLN A 66 4.50 4.62 -3.73
CA GLN A 66 3.15 4.89 -4.21
C GLN A 66 2.25 3.66 -3.99
N PRO A 67 1.07 3.83 -3.37
CA PRO A 67 0.18 2.70 -3.16
C PRO A 67 -0.26 2.07 -4.47
N CYS A 68 -0.34 0.73 -4.50
CA CYS A 68 -0.93 0.05 -5.64
C CYS A 68 -2.46 0.23 -5.67
N SER A 69 -3.10 -0.10 -6.78
CA SER A 69 -4.55 0.06 -7.00
C SER A 69 -5.41 -0.69 -5.98
N LEU A 70 -4.94 -1.81 -5.42
CA LEU A 70 -5.65 -2.48 -4.32
C LEU A 70 -5.60 -1.66 -3.03
N CYS A 71 -4.42 -1.15 -2.67
CA CYS A 71 -4.24 -0.30 -1.49
C CYS A 71 -5.00 1.02 -1.63
N ALA A 72 -4.94 1.64 -2.81
CA ALA A 72 -5.66 2.88 -3.11
C ALA A 72 -7.17 2.75 -2.86
N LYS A 73 -7.81 1.70 -3.40
CA LYS A 73 -9.25 1.45 -3.18
C LYS A 73 -9.58 1.32 -1.69
N MET A 74 -8.74 0.63 -0.92
CA MET A 74 -8.94 0.48 0.53
C MET A 74 -8.76 1.80 1.26
N LEU A 75 -7.76 2.61 0.91
CA LEU A 75 -7.49 3.92 1.52
C LEU A 75 -8.63 4.92 1.25
N ILE A 76 -9.15 4.92 0.02
CA ILE A 76 -10.34 5.72 -0.36
C ILE A 76 -11.53 5.34 0.51
N ASN A 77 -11.84 4.03 0.60
CA ASN A 77 -12.97 3.55 1.41
C ASN A 77 -12.77 3.76 2.92
N ALA A 78 -11.52 3.74 3.39
CA ALA A 78 -11.19 4.08 4.78
C ALA A 78 -11.30 5.59 5.08
N GLY A 79 -11.49 6.42 4.05
CA GLY A 79 -11.65 7.86 4.15
C GLY A 79 -10.34 8.61 4.36
N VAL A 80 -9.20 8.07 3.94
CA VAL A 80 -7.91 8.77 3.96
C VAL A 80 -7.99 10.00 3.04
N SER A 81 -7.58 11.17 3.55
CA SER A 81 -7.73 12.44 2.84
C SER A 81 -6.46 12.87 2.09
N ARG A 82 -5.31 12.35 2.50
CA ARG A 82 -3.99 12.71 1.96
C ARG A 82 -3.04 11.53 1.99
N ILE A 83 -2.24 11.38 0.95
CA ILE A 83 -1.17 10.39 0.85
C ILE A 83 0.12 11.09 0.46
N VAL A 84 1.17 10.85 1.24
CA VAL A 84 2.52 11.33 1.00
C VAL A 84 3.40 10.12 0.71
N TYR A 85 4.08 10.10 -0.44
CA TYR A 85 4.92 8.98 -0.85
C TYR A 85 6.25 9.43 -1.47
N GLU A 86 7.31 8.62 -1.37
CA GLU A 86 8.62 8.93 -1.94
C GLU A 86 8.82 8.30 -3.33
N GLY A 87 8.72 6.98 -3.44
CA GLY A 87 8.96 6.24 -4.68
C GLY A 87 7.72 6.09 -5.55
N GLU A 88 7.89 6.15 -6.87
CA GLU A 88 6.84 5.80 -7.83
C GLU A 88 6.62 4.28 -7.88
N TYR A 89 5.42 3.88 -8.32
CA TYR A 89 5.05 2.48 -8.53
C TYR A 89 4.31 2.35 -9.87
N PRO A 90 4.59 1.32 -10.69
CA PRO A 90 4.01 1.18 -12.03
C PRO A 90 2.54 0.70 -11.96
N ASP A 91 1.66 1.56 -11.49
CA ASP A 91 0.22 1.32 -11.38
C ASP A 91 -0.55 2.63 -11.62
N GLU A 92 -0.83 2.93 -12.89
CA GLU A 92 -1.54 4.14 -13.32
C GLU A 92 -2.99 4.18 -12.80
N LEU A 93 -3.62 3.01 -12.67
CA LEU A 93 -4.98 2.89 -12.15
C LEU A 93 -5.06 3.39 -10.70
N SER A 94 -4.01 3.17 -9.92
CA SER A 94 -3.94 3.70 -8.55
C SER A 94 -4.05 5.23 -8.53
N LEU A 95 -3.22 5.91 -9.32
CA LEU A 95 -3.20 7.37 -9.38
C LEU A 95 -4.51 7.94 -9.92
N SER A 96 -5.11 7.30 -10.92
CA SER A 96 -6.39 7.74 -11.48
C SER A 96 -7.51 7.67 -10.44
N LEU A 97 -7.60 6.56 -9.70
CA LEU A 97 -8.62 6.36 -8.66
C LEU A 97 -8.45 7.34 -7.49
N LEU A 98 -7.22 7.55 -7.02
CA LEU A 98 -6.93 8.48 -5.92
C LEU A 98 -7.29 9.92 -6.30
N LYS A 99 -6.98 10.31 -7.54
CA LYS A 99 -7.33 11.63 -8.08
C LYS A 99 -8.84 11.80 -8.23
N GLU A 100 -9.54 10.80 -8.77
CA GLU A 100 -11.00 10.80 -8.91
C GLU A 100 -11.70 10.92 -7.55
N ALA A 101 -11.18 10.22 -6.53
CA ALA A 101 -11.69 10.28 -5.17
C ALA A 101 -11.34 11.58 -4.42
N GLY A 102 -10.57 12.49 -5.03
CA GLY A 102 -10.17 13.76 -4.40
C GLY A 102 -9.15 13.61 -3.25
N VAL A 103 -8.41 12.51 -3.21
CA VAL A 103 -7.33 12.30 -2.24
C VAL A 103 -6.14 13.19 -2.61
N LYS A 104 -5.64 13.98 -1.67
CA LYS A 104 -4.45 14.82 -1.91
C LYS A 104 -3.21 13.93 -2.00
N LEU A 105 -2.43 14.06 -3.07
CA LEU A 105 -1.19 13.32 -3.28
C LEU A 105 0.02 14.27 -3.22
N ASP A 106 1.01 13.92 -2.41
CA ASP A 106 2.29 14.61 -2.36
C ASP A 106 3.42 13.60 -2.62
N CYS A 107 4.04 13.67 -3.80
CA CYS A 107 5.24 12.91 -4.10
C CYS A 107 6.46 13.68 -3.55
N MET A 108 7.11 13.12 -2.54
CA MET A 108 8.37 13.60 -2.01
C MET A 108 9.49 12.98 -2.86
N SER A 109 9.77 13.57 -4.01
CA SER A 109 11.01 13.24 -4.72
C SER A 109 12.18 13.44 -3.75
N ARG A 110 13.06 12.43 -3.65
CA ARG A 110 14.34 12.57 -2.96
C ARG A 110 14.94 13.91 -3.34
N TRP A 111 15.38 14.65 -2.33
CA TRP A 111 16.04 15.95 -2.44
C TRP A 111 16.85 16.03 -3.73
N ALA A 112 16.37 16.83 -4.69
CA ALA A 112 17.21 17.35 -5.75
C ALA A 112 18.21 18.31 -5.08
N ASN A 113 19.31 17.75 -4.60
CA ASN A 113 20.55 18.45 -4.26
C ASN A 113 21.68 17.74 -5.01
#